data_AF-A0A151A8T8-F1
#
_entry.id   AF-A0A151A8T8-F1
#
_cell.length_a   1.000
_cell.length_b   1.000
_cell.length_c   1.000
_cell.angle_alpha   90.00
_cell.angle_beta   90.00
_cell.angle_gamma   90.00
#
_symmetry.space_group_name_H-M   'P 1'
#
loop_
_entity.id
_entity.type
_entity.pdbx_description
1 polymer ?
#
loop_
_entity_poly.entity_id
_entity_poly.type
_entity_poly.pdbx_seq_one_letter_code
_entity_poly.pdbx_strand_id
1 'polypeptide(L)'
;MDSNSRILDQRAVAYEVKIGNDGTAIYDGALQTVRYWRRFERGQEEYTVDGTIYTPDIFALATGNAQFGRLYDARVKDKFKFDIFTSDDRKKGAQYGQVPKREYASSETTLRLMWRFMEQYTADEDLSPEGGVGALYSDGLDKSPAYLVDQGAAHEPGICYKHPDTDPRWRVLQ
;
A
#
# COMPACT_ATOMS: atom_id res chain seq x y z
N MET A 1 -4.64 -26.18 -26.30
CA MET A 1 -3.52 -25.71 -25.44
C MET A 1 -4.06 -24.54 -24.66
N ASP A 2 -4.11 -24.76 -23.35
CA ASP A 2 -5.18 -24.35 -22.47
C ASP A 2 -5.03 -22.98 -21.80
N SER A 3 -6.20 -22.48 -21.40
CA SER A 3 -6.47 -21.58 -20.27
C SER A 3 -5.93 -20.15 -20.31
N ASN A 4 -6.72 -19.28 -20.97
CA ASN A 4 -6.82 -17.88 -20.61
C ASN A 4 -7.56 -17.72 -19.26
N SER A 5 -6.90 -17.98 -18.13
CA SER A 5 -7.42 -17.58 -16.82
C SER A 5 -6.96 -16.15 -16.49
N ARG A 6 -7.70 -15.15 -16.97
CA ARG A 6 -7.65 -13.79 -16.41
C ARG A 6 -8.55 -13.76 -15.17
N ILE A 7 -8.04 -14.29 -14.05
CA ILE A 7 -8.49 -13.84 -12.73
C ILE A 7 -7.46 -12.80 -12.31
N LEU A 8 -7.75 -11.52 -12.55
CA LEU A 8 -7.02 -10.43 -11.90
C LEU A 8 -7.65 -10.28 -10.51
N ASP A 9 -7.18 -11.14 -9.60
CA ASP A 9 -7.34 -11.16 -8.13
C ASP A 9 -8.51 -10.31 -7.58
N GLN A 10 -9.65 -10.94 -7.29
CA GLN A 10 -10.74 -10.35 -6.50
C GLN A 10 -10.32 -10.26 -5.02
N ARG A 11 -9.30 -9.45 -4.72
CA ARG A 11 -8.84 -9.27 -3.34
C ARG A 11 -9.74 -8.27 -2.60
N ALA A 12 -10.29 -8.69 -1.48
CA ALA A 12 -10.95 -7.81 -0.54
C ALA A 12 -9.89 -6.96 0.17
N VAL A 13 -10.10 -5.64 0.20
CA VAL A 13 -9.17 -4.72 0.86
C VAL A 13 -9.91 -3.93 1.92
N ALA A 14 -9.38 -3.94 3.14
CA ALA A 14 -9.83 -3.10 4.24
C ALA A 14 -8.96 -1.84 4.31
N TYR A 15 -9.58 -0.66 4.32
CA TYR A 15 -8.86 0.61 4.31
C TYR A 15 -9.00 1.38 5.63
N GLU A 16 -7.88 1.84 6.17
CA GLU A 16 -7.84 2.87 7.20
C GLU A 16 -7.58 4.22 6.51
N VAL A 17 -8.48 5.20 6.70
CA VAL A 17 -8.41 6.48 5.98
C VAL A 17 -8.06 7.63 6.92
N LYS A 18 -6.97 8.34 6.61
CA LYS A 18 -6.51 9.51 7.38
C LYS A 18 -6.47 10.79 6.56
N ILE A 19 -6.47 11.93 7.25
CA ILE A 19 -6.28 13.23 6.60
C ILE A 19 -4.80 13.37 6.20
N GLY A 20 -4.53 13.63 4.92
CA GLY A 20 -3.18 13.59 4.36
C GLY A 20 -2.26 14.77 4.72
N ASN A 21 -2.79 15.84 5.33
CA ASN A 21 -2.02 17.02 5.73
C ASN A 21 -1.62 17.01 7.23
N ASP A 22 -2.04 16.00 7.98
CA ASP A 22 -1.64 15.78 9.37
C ASP A 22 -0.71 14.58 9.47
N GLY A 23 0.59 14.85 9.60
CA GLY A 23 1.60 13.80 9.70
C GLY A 23 1.43 12.88 10.90
N THR A 24 0.87 13.38 12.01
CA THR A 24 0.61 12.58 13.21
C THR A 24 -0.52 11.59 12.95
N ALA A 25 -1.62 12.06 12.34
CA ALA A 25 -2.73 11.20 11.96
C ALA A 25 -2.30 10.06 11.03
N ILE A 26 -1.37 10.33 10.11
CA ILE A 26 -0.84 9.30 9.19
C ILE A 26 0.00 8.26 9.94
N TYR A 27 0.83 8.66 10.91
CA TYR A 27 1.58 7.72 11.74
C TYR A 27 0.67 6.84 12.59
N ASP A 28 -0.35 7.42 13.20
CA ASP A 28 -1.36 6.68 13.95
C ASP A 28 -2.13 5.72 13.04
N GLY A 29 -2.47 6.16 11.82
CA GLY A 29 -3.11 5.32 10.80
C GLY A 29 -2.24 4.13 10.38
N ALA A 30 -0.94 4.33 10.20
CA ALA A 30 -0.01 3.25 9.88
C ALA A 30 0.02 2.20 11.00
N LEU A 31 0.10 2.63 12.26
CA LEU A 31 0.06 1.72 13.41
C LEU A 31 -1.30 1.03 13.54
N GLN A 32 -2.41 1.75 13.35
CA GLN A 32 -3.76 1.19 13.39
C GLN A 32 -3.95 0.14 12.30
N THR A 33 -3.51 0.40 11.07
CA THR A 33 -3.59 -0.55 9.95
C THR A 33 -2.89 -1.87 10.29
N VAL A 34 -1.66 -1.81 10.81
CA VAL A 34 -0.93 -3.02 11.23
C VAL A 34 -1.61 -3.70 12.41
N ARG A 35 -2.20 -2.95 13.35
CA ARG A 35 -2.95 -3.52 14.47
C ARG A 35 -4.22 -4.24 14.02
N TYR A 36 -4.95 -3.71 13.04
CA TYR A 36 -6.13 -4.35 12.47
C TYR A 36 -5.77 -5.67 11.80
N TRP A 37 -4.75 -5.65 10.93
CA TRP A 37 -4.17 -6.87 10.36
C TRP A 37 -3.82 -7.89 11.45
N ARG A 38 -3.05 -7.48 12.47
CA ARG A 38 -2.65 -8.40 13.54
C ARG A 38 -3.83 -8.98 14.33
N ARG A 39 -4.88 -8.19 14.57
CA ARG A 39 -6.10 -8.67 15.26
C ARG A 39 -6.88 -9.64 14.38
N PHE A 40 -6.94 -9.37 13.08
CA PHE A 40 -7.51 -10.28 12.09
C PHE A 40 -6.78 -11.64 12.08
N GLU A 41 -5.45 -11.66 11.98
CA GLU A 41 -4.67 -12.92 11.98
C GLU A 41 -4.79 -13.73 13.28
N ARG A 42 -5.20 -13.08 14.37
CA ARG A 42 -5.47 -13.72 15.66
C ARG A 42 -6.93 -14.19 15.82
N GLY A 43 -7.77 -14.00 14.81
CA GLY A 43 -9.22 -14.27 14.89
C GLY A 43 -9.94 -13.38 15.90
N GLN A 44 -9.45 -12.16 16.16
CA GLN A 44 -9.98 -11.22 17.16
C GLN A 44 -10.89 -10.15 16.58
N GLU A 45 -11.08 -10.13 15.27
CA GLU A 45 -11.93 -9.18 14.55
C GLU A 45 -12.64 -9.86 13.38
N GLU A 46 -13.89 -9.47 13.15
CA GLU A 46 -14.68 -9.83 11.98
C GLU A 46 -15.00 -8.57 11.17
N TYR A 47 -14.94 -8.68 9.84
CA TYR A 47 -15.18 -7.56 8.94
C TYR A 47 -16.50 -7.78 8.21
N THR A 48 -17.34 -6.74 8.16
CA THR A 48 -18.66 -6.82 7.50
C THR A 48 -18.92 -5.64 6.59
N VAL A 49 -19.60 -5.90 5.47
CA VAL A 49 -20.16 -4.88 4.56
C VAL A 49 -21.62 -5.25 4.33
N ASP A 50 -22.53 -4.32 4.63
CA ASP A 50 -23.99 -4.52 4.53
C ASP A 50 -24.48 -5.82 5.21
N GLY A 51 -23.88 -6.16 6.35
CA GLY A 51 -24.22 -7.36 7.14
C GLY A 51 -23.64 -8.68 6.62
N THR A 52 -22.92 -8.67 5.50
CA THR A 52 -22.20 -9.85 4.99
C THR A 52 -20.78 -9.85 5.54
N ILE A 53 -20.31 -11.00 6.03
CA ILE A 53 -18.93 -11.18 6.51
C ILE A 53 -17.98 -11.25 5.31
N TYR A 54 -16.88 -10.51 5.39
CA TYR A 54 -15.81 -10.52 4.41
C TYR A 54 -14.48 -10.83 5.11
N THR A 55 -13.59 -11.52 4.38
CA THR A 55 -12.22 -11.81 4.81
C THR A 55 -11.29 -10.90 4.03
N PRO A 56 -10.70 -9.85 4.63
CA PRO A 56 -9.78 -8.97 3.92
C PRO A 56 -8.49 -9.70 3.55
N ASP A 57 -8.09 -9.63 2.28
CA ASP A 57 -6.78 -10.10 1.81
C ASP A 57 -5.68 -9.08 2.11
N ILE A 58 -6.04 -7.79 2.21
CA ILE A 58 -5.10 -6.70 2.39
C ILE A 58 -5.67 -5.64 3.34
N PHE A 59 -4.84 -5.20 4.28
CA PHE A 59 -5.08 -4.04 5.14
C PHE A 59 -4.25 -2.87 4.63
N ALA A 60 -4.89 -1.80 4.19
CA ALA A 60 -4.22 -0.69 3.53
C ALA A 60 -4.46 0.66 4.21
N LEU A 61 -3.40 1.44 4.36
CA LEU A 61 -3.48 2.84 4.75
C LEU A 61 -3.79 3.70 3.52
N ALA A 62 -4.75 4.60 3.64
CA ALA A 62 -5.10 5.58 2.62
C ALA A 62 -5.16 6.98 3.21
N THR A 63 -4.90 7.99 2.38
CA THR A 63 -5.11 9.38 2.77
C THR A 63 -5.73 10.18 1.64
N GLY A 64 -6.19 11.40 1.93
CA GLY A 64 -6.65 12.33 0.88
C GLY A 64 -5.61 12.68 -0.18
N ASN A 65 -4.32 12.34 0.04
CA ASN A 65 -3.25 12.51 -0.93
C ASN A 65 -2.99 11.27 -1.81
N ALA A 66 -3.67 10.14 -1.57
CA ALA A 66 -3.44 8.90 -2.29
C ALA A 66 -3.60 9.06 -3.81
N GLN A 67 -4.55 9.90 -4.25
CA GLN A 67 -4.76 10.29 -5.65
C GLN A 67 -3.54 10.93 -6.33
N PHE A 68 -2.58 11.44 -5.54
CA PHE A 68 -1.31 12.01 -6.02
C PHE A 68 -0.13 11.04 -5.82
N GLY A 69 -0.40 9.77 -5.52
CA GLY A 69 0.62 8.75 -5.31
C GLY A 69 1.37 8.86 -3.99
N ARG A 70 0.78 9.48 -2.95
CA ARG A 70 1.47 9.69 -1.67
C ARG A 70 0.53 9.70 -0.47
N LEU A 71 1.06 9.38 0.70
CA LEU A 71 0.37 9.45 1.98
C LEU A 71 0.43 10.87 2.56
N TYR A 72 1.57 11.55 2.46
CA TYR A 72 1.79 12.85 3.10
C TYR A 72 1.70 14.02 2.10
N ASP A 73 1.49 15.23 2.62
CA ASP A 73 1.59 16.45 1.82
C ASP A 73 3.05 16.69 1.39
N ALA A 74 3.28 16.80 0.08
CA ALA A 74 4.61 17.02 -0.49
C ALA A 74 5.20 18.41 -0.19
N ARG A 75 4.37 19.40 0.13
CA ARG A 75 4.84 20.76 0.48
C ARG A 75 5.54 20.79 1.83
N VAL A 76 5.22 19.83 2.70
CA VAL A 76 5.66 19.81 4.09
C VAL A 76 6.61 18.65 4.36
N LYS A 77 6.27 17.44 3.89
CA LYS A 77 6.86 16.21 4.44
C LYS A 77 7.19 15.12 3.43
N ASP A 78 6.59 15.12 2.25
CA ASP A 78 6.82 14.08 1.24
C ASP A 78 7.59 14.58 0.01
N LYS A 79 8.91 14.50 0.06
CA LYS A 79 9.74 14.83 -1.11
C LYS A 79 9.76 13.67 -2.09
N PHE A 80 9.60 13.99 -3.36
CA PHE A 80 9.70 13.03 -4.45
C PHE A 80 11.14 12.49 -4.56
N LYS A 81 11.29 11.16 -4.75
CA LYS A 81 12.61 10.54 -4.97
C LYS A 81 12.90 10.48 -6.46
N PHE A 82 13.88 11.24 -6.92
CA PHE A 82 14.35 11.16 -8.31
C PHE A 82 15.06 9.83 -8.57
N ASP A 83 14.86 9.29 -9.78
CA ASP A 83 15.40 7.99 -10.21
C ASP A 83 16.93 7.89 -10.08
N ILE A 84 17.65 9.02 -10.21
CA ILE A 84 19.11 9.08 -10.03
C ILE A 84 19.58 8.76 -8.60
N PHE A 85 18.69 8.85 -7.61
CA PHE A 85 18.96 8.55 -6.20
C PHE A 85 18.41 7.19 -5.76
N THR A 86 18.12 6.30 -6.72
CA THR A 86 17.50 5.00 -6.45
C THR A 86 18.49 3.87 -6.67
N SER A 87 18.48 2.89 -5.75
CA SER A 87 19.33 1.71 -5.85
C SER A 87 18.90 0.80 -7.02
N ASP A 88 19.83 0.00 -7.53
CA ASP A 88 19.53 -0.91 -8.63
C ASP A 88 18.53 -2.00 -8.25
N ASP A 89 18.51 -2.44 -7.00
CA ASP A 89 17.51 -3.39 -6.51
C ASP A 89 16.10 -2.79 -6.51
N ARG A 90 15.96 -1.50 -6.16
CA ARG A 90 14.68 -0.81 -6.29
C ARG A 90 14.23 -0.75 -7.75
N LYS A 91 15.15 -0.45 -8.67
CA LYS A 91 14.84 -0.40 -10.12
C LYS A 91 14.38 -1.76 -10.62
N LYS A 92 15.04 -2.85 -10.21
CA LYS A 92 14.60 -4.23 -10.50
C LYS A 92 13.22 -4.50 -9.92
N GLY A 93 12.98 -4.14 -8.65
CA GLY A 93 11.66 -4.30 -8.02
C GLY A 93 10.55 -3.58 -8.80
N ALA A 94 10.82 -2.37 -9.29
CA ALA A 94 9.89 -1.65 -10.16
C ALA A 94 9.66 -2.37 -11.50
N GLN A 95 10.71 -2.90 -12.13
CA GLN A 95 10.61 -3.69 -13.38
C GLN A 95 9.76 -4.95 -13.20
N TYR A 96 9.82 -5.59 -12.03
CA TYR A 96 9.03 -6.78 -11.70
C TYR A 96 7.65 -6.46 -11.08
N GLY A 97 7.25 -5.18 -11.04
CA GLY A 97 5.96 -4.75 -10.49
C GLY A 97 5.80 -5.05 -8.99
N GLN A 98 6.91 -5.04 -8.25
CA GLN A 98 6.91 -5.20 -6.80
C GLN A 98 6.67 -3.87 -6.07
N VAL A 99 7.16 -2.79 -6.67
CA VAL A 99 6.99 -1.41 -6.19
C VAL A 99 6.64 -0.53 -7.39
N PRO A 100 5.99 0.64 -7.20
CA PRO A 100 5.80 1.57 -8.29
C PRO A 100 7.14 2.09 -8.84
N LYS A 101 7.13 2.56 -10.09
CA LYS A 101 8.33 3.16 -10.72
C LYS A 101 8.88 4.31 -9.89
N ARG A 102 8.01 5.04 -9.18
CA ARG A 102 8.36 6.17 -8.34
C ARG A 102 7.68 6.10 -7.00
N GLU A 103 8.30 6.74 -6.01
CA GLU A 103 7.78 6.84 -4.65
C GLU A 103 8.16 8.19 -4.05
N TYR A 104 7.39 8.62 -3.06
CA TYR A 104 7.74 9.73 -2.19
C TYR A 104 8.40 9.21 -0.91
N ALA A 105 9.40 9.91 -0.39
CA ALA A 105 10.32 9.38 0.61
C ALA A 105 9.64 9.00 1.94
N SER A 106 8.72 9.83 2.43
CA SER A 106 8.01 9.56 3.69
C SER A 106 6.92 8.51 3.48
N SER A 107 6.24 8.51 2.34
CA SER A 107 5.29 7.46 1.94
C SER A 107 5.95 6.08 1.87
N GLU A 108 7.06 5.97 1.14
CA GLU A 108 7.85 4.74 1.03
C GLU A 108 8.28 4.27 2.43
N THR A 109 8.90 5.16 3.21
CA THR A 109 9.41 4.81 4.54
C THR A 109 8.28 4.28 5.44
N THR A 110 7.12 4.92 5.43
CA THR A 110 5.95 4.50 6.22
C THR A 110 5.48 3.12 5.80
N LEU A 111 5.31 2.89 4.50
CA LEU A 111 4.91 1.59 3.95
C LEU A 111 5.92 0.49 4.29
N ARG A 112 7.23 0.77 4.15
CA ARG A 112 8.28 -0.20 4.49
C ARG A 112 8.32 -0.50 5.99
N LEU A 113 8.04 0.48 6.86
CA LEU A 113 7.94 0.25 8.30
C LEU A 113 6.73 -0.63 8.65
N MET A 114 5.58 -0.40 8.01
CA MET A 114 4.40 -1.26 8.20
C MET A 114 4.70 -2.73 7.84
N TRP A 115 5.42 -2.97 6.74
CA TRP A 115 5.86 -4.31 6.36
C TRP A 115 6.81 -4.94 7.38
N ARG A 116 7.75 -4.16 7.93
CA ARG A 116 8.67 -4.65 8.98
C ARG A 116 7.93 -5.01 10.27
N PHE A 117 6.93 -4.23 10.67
CA PHE A 117 6.10 -4.58 11.83
C PHE A 117 5.29 -5.85 11.58
N MET A 118 4.74 -6.01 10.37
CA MET A 118 4.05 -7.23 9.98
C MET A 118 4.97 -8.45 10.11
N GLU A 119 6.15 -8.41 9.48
CA GLU A 119 7.16 -9.48 9.57
C GLU A 119 7.59 -9.76 11.01
N GLN A 120 7.81 -8.71 11.80
CA GLN A 120 8.21 -8.86 13.20
C GLN A 120 7.10 -9.53 14.02
N TYR A 121 5.84 -9.10 13.90
CA TYR A 121 4.75 -9.73 14.65
C TYR A 121 4.52 -11.17 14.22
N THR A 122 4.66 -11.47 12.92
CA THR A 122 4.61 -12.86 12.43
C THR A 122 5.64 -13.73 13.13
N ALA A 123 6.89 -13.25 13.25
CA ALA A 123 7.96 -13.99 13.90
C ALA A 123 7.81 -14.06 15.43
N ASP A 124 7.49 -12.94 16.08
CA ASP A 124 7.42 -12.83 17.55
C ASP A 124 6.23 -13.63 18.14
N GLU A 125 5.18 -13.85 17.35
CA GLU A 125 3.93 -14.46 17.79
C GLU A 125 3.62 -15.79 17.11
N ASP A 126 4.53 -16.29 16.27
CA ASP A 126 4.38 -17.53 15.51
C ASP A 126 3.07 -17.56 14.70
N LEU A 127 2.74 -16.43 14.06
CA LEU A 127 1.54 -16.32 13.23
C LEU A 127 1.77 -17.01 11.88
N SER A 128 0.71 -17.57 11.32
CA SER A 128 0.65 -18.02 9.92
C SER A 128 -0.29 -17.11 9.14
N PRO A 129 0.14 -15.88 8.82
CA PRO A 129 -0.77 -14.86 8.33
C PRO A 129 -1.32 -15.17 6.93
N GLU A 130 -2.59 -14.87 6.73
CA GLU A 130 -3.30 -15.02 5.45
C GLU A 130 -3.51 -13.68 4.73
N GLY A 131 -3.47 -12.56 5.46
CA GLY A 131 -3.63 -11.21 4.93
C GLY A 131 -2.31 -10.45 4.77
N GLY A 132 -2.31 -9.48 3.86
CA GLY A 132 -1.20 -8.56 3.61
C GLY A 132 -1.40 -7.16 4.20
N VAL A 133 -0.33 -6.37 4.19
CA VAL A 133 -0.34 -4.95 4.63
C VAL A 133 0.16 -4.04 3.51
N GLY A 134 -0.50 -2.90 3.30
CA GLY A 134 -0.18 -2.00 2.20
C GLY A 134 -0.59 -0.55 2.39
N ALA A 135 -0.51 0.18 1.28
CA ALA A 135 -0.97 1.56 1.16
C ALA A 135 -1.64 1.80 -0.19
N LEU A 136 -2.70 2.62 -0.18
CA LEU A 136 -3.33 3.14 -1.39
C LEU A 136 -2.57 4.35 -1.92
N TYR A 137 -2.41 4.35 -3.23
CA TYR A 137 -1.78 5.36 -4.06
C TYR A 137 -2.59 5.51 -5.36
N SER A 138 -1.93 5.99 -6.40
CA SER A 138 -2.48 6.19 -7.73
C SER A 138 -1.50 5.74 -8.80
N ASP A 139 -1.99 5.40 -9.98
CA ASP A 139 -1.19 5.07 -11.17
C ASP A 139 -0.25 6.21 -11.63
N GLY A 140 -0.43 7.44 -11.12
CA GLY A 140 0.46 8.57 -11.36
C GLY A 140 1.91 8.29 -11.02
N LEU A 141 2.17 7.34 -10.10
CA LEU A 141 3.52 6.89 -9.76
C LEU A 141 4.25 6.17 -10.90
N ASP A 142 3.54 5.69 -11.92
CA ASP A 142 4.11 5.03 -13.09
C ASP A 142 4.16 5.91 -14.35
N LYS A 143 3.55 7.10 -14.30
CA LYS A 143 3.47 8.09 -15.40
C LYS A 143 4.67 9.05 -15.38
N SER A 144 4.86 9.92 -16.38
CA SER A 144 6.02 10.86 -16.47
C SER A 144 5.99 11.98 -15.39
N PRO A 145 7.11 12.58 -14.95
CA PRO A 145 7.12 13.51 -13.82
C PRO A 145 6.35 14.79 -14.09
N ALA A 146 6.23 15.17 -15.37
CA ALA A 146 5.40 16.29 -15.81
C ALA A 146 3.93 16.13 -15.40
N TYR A 147 3.44 14.89 -15.23
CA TYR A 147 2.07 14.59 -14.81
C TYR A 147 1.84 14.76 -13.31
N LEU A 148 2.88 14.73 -12.47
CA LEU A 148 2.73 14.92 -11.02
C LEU A 148 2.55 16.40 -10.62
N VAL A 149 2.72 17.31 -11.58
CA VAL A 149 2.49 18.76 -11.40
C VAL A 149 1.05 19.13 -11.78
N ASP A 150 0.38 18.29 -12.57
CA ASP A 150 -1.01 18.49 -12.97
C ASP A 150 -1.96 17.86 -11.93
N GLN A 151 -2.24 18.61 -10.86
CA GLN A 151 -3.09 18.18 -9.75
C GLN A 151 -4.57 17.94 -10.14
N GLY A 152 -4.93 18.10 -11.41
CA GLY A 152 -6.28 17.88 -11.94
C GLY A 152 -6.46 16.60 -12.76
N ALA A 153 -5.39 15.83 -13.03
CA ALA A 153 -5.51 14.60 -13.81
C ALA A 153 -6.19 13.50 -12.98
N ALA A 154 -7.25 12.89 -13.54
CA ALA A 154 -7.84 11.69 -12.97
C ALA A 154 -6.84 10.53 -13.06
N HIS A 155 -6.53 9.94 -11.92
CA HIS A 155 -5.64 8.79 -11.81
C HIS A 155 -6.40 7.59 -11.29
N GLU A 156 -6.09 6.43 -11.86
CA GLU A 156 -6.63 5.17 -11.35
C GLU A 156 -6.01 4.87 -9.98
N PRO A 157 -6.81 4.38 -9.02
CA PRO A 157 -6.28 3.98 -7.73
C PRO A 157 -5.29 2.83 -7.89
N GLY A 158 -4.24 2.84 -7.09
CA GLY A 158 -3.26 1.76 -7.04
C GLY A 158 -2.96 1.34 -5.62
N ILE A 159 -2.51 0.11 -5.43
CA ILE A 159 -2.14 -0.43 -4.13
C ILE A 159 -0.72 -1.00 -4.17
N CYS A 160 0.10 -0.60 -3.21
CA CYS A 160 1.39 -1.22 -2.95
C CYS A 160 1.32 -1.96 -1.62
N TYR A 161 1.54 -3.26 -1.63
CA TYR A 161 1.35 -4.11 -0.45
C TYR A 161 2.40 -5.22 -0.39
N LYS A 162 2.54 -5.82 0.78
CA LYS A 162 3.27 -7.05 1.00
C LYS A 162 2.31 -8.09 1.55
N HIS A 163 2.35 -9.28 0.94
CA HIS A 163 1.69 -10.48 1.44
C HIS A 163 2.73 -11.38 2.10
N PRO A 164 2.36 -12.19 3.10
CA PRO A 164 3.27 -13.16 3.74
C PRO A 164 3.99 -14.08 2.75
N ASP A 165 3.24 -14.64 1.80
CA ASP A 165 3.75 -15.66 0.86
C ASP A 165 4.40 -15.09 -0.40
N THR A 166 4.49 -13.77 -0.55
CA THR A 166 5.00 -13.17 -1.79
C THR A 166 5.93 -12.00 -1.54
N ASP A 167 6.78 -11.74 -2.53
CA ASP A 167 7.41 -10.43 -2.65
C ASP A 167 6.36 -9.31 -2.62
N PRO A 168 6.74 -8.08 -2.23
CA PRO A 168 5.89 -6.92 -2.38
C PRO A 168 5.30 -6.84 -3.79
N ARG A 169 4.09 -6.28 -3.89
CA ARG A 169 3.36 -6.12 -5.15
C ARG A 169 2.88 -4.68 -5.29
N TRP A 170 2.96 -4.17 -6.51
CA TRP A 170 2.34 -2.92 -6.94
C TRP A 170 1.30 -3.21 -8.02
N ARG A 171 0.07 -2.72 -7.83
CA ARG A 171 -1.05 -2.96 -8.76
C ARG A 171 -1.89 -1.70 -8.92
N VAL A 172 -2.36 -1.45 -10.14
CA VAL A 172 -3.43 -0.49 -10.43
C VAL A 172 -4.75 -1.25 -10.35
N LEU A 173 -5.73 -0.71 -9.63
CA LEU A 173 -7.06 -1.28 -9.47
C LEU A 173 -7.90 -0.85 -10.68
N GLN A 174 -8.50 -1.82 -11.40
CA GLN A 174 -9.35 -1.60 -12.59
C GLN A 174 -10.79 -1.98 -12.31
#